data_AF-A0A659R7S5-F1
#
_entry.id   AF-A0A659R7S5-F1
#
_cell.length_a   1.000
_cell.length_b   1.000
_cell.length_c   1.000
_cell.angle_alpha   90.00
_cell.angle_beta   90.00
_cell.angle_gamma   90.00
#
_symmetry.space_group_name_H-M   'P 1'
#
loop_
_entity.id
_entity.type
_entity.pdbx_description
1 polymer ?
#
loop_
_entity_poly.entity_id
_entity_poly.type
_entity_poly.pdbx_seq_one_letter_code
_entity_poly.pdbx_strand_id
1 'polypeptide(L)'
;MKKKSDGDTRNFTPIRFALLCTAILLSMALLLGRVAWLQIVTPSKLVKQEDMRSLREVTTASPRGMITDREGRPLAVSVPVNAVWADPKTIISKGGVGYNERWQALASALHLSLSTLAERVNSNPAGRFIYLARQVSPQQAEWIDKLNLPGINLREESRRFYPAGHVAANLIGFTNIDGQGIEGIEKSFNAQLTGKPGSRLVRKDKFGHVIENITEVNPVPAHELQLSIDERL
;
A
#
# COMPACT_ATOMS: atom_id res chain seq x y z
N MET A 1 62.25 43.63 -64.04
CA MET A 1 62.31 43.85 -62.57
C MET A 1 60.99 44.51 -62.18
N LYS A 2 60.20 44.15 -61.16
CA LYS A 2 60.44 43.45 -59.89
C LYS A 2 59.08 42.88 -59.42
N LYS A 3 59.10 41.64 -58.92
CA LYS A 3 57.99 40.89 -58.32
C LYS A 3 57.73 41.45 -56.91
N LYS A 4 56.48 41.60 -56.47
CA LYS A 4 56.16 41.67 -55.04
C LYS A 4 54.85 40.93 -54.75
N SER A 5 55.02 39.81 -54.06
CA SER A 5 54.00 39.01 -53.40
C SER A 5 53.43 39.83 -52.25
N ASP A 6 52.11 39.94 -52.16
CA ASP A 6 51.44 40.47 -50.98
C ASP A 6 51.06 39.31 -50.06
N GLY A 7 51.46 39.42 -48.79
CA GLY A 7 51.41 38.35 -47.81
C GLY A 7 50.06 38.29 -47.09
N ASP A 8 49.47 37.10 -47.07
CA ASP A 8 48.28 36.78 -46.27
C ASP A 8 48.66 36.73 -44.78
N THR A 9 48.48 37.83 -44.05
CA THR A 9 48.67 37.85 -42.59
C THR A 9 47.38 37.42 -41.87
N ARG A 10 47.10 36.12 -41.91
CA ARG A 10 46.13 35.51 -40.98
C ARG A 10 46.83 35.30 -39.64
N ASN A 11 46.67 36.26 -38.74
CA ASN A 11 47.02 36.10 -37.33
C ASN A 11 46.04 35.13 -36.63
N PHE A 12 46.01 33.88 -37.07
CA PHE A 12 45.56 32.78 -36.23
C PHE A 12 46.59 32.70 -35.10
N THR A 13 46.19 32.95 -33.86
CA THR A 13 47.03 32.70 -32.69
C THR A 13 46.73 31.26 -32.23
N PRO A 14 47.34 30.22 -32.83
CA PRO A 14 47.00 28.82 -32.57
C PRO A 14 47.15 28.47 -31.09
N ILE A 15 48.01 29.19 -30.38
CA ILE A 15 48.26 29.03 -28.94
C ILE A 15 47.03 29.40 -28.10
N ARG A 16 46.33 30.50 -28.43
CA ARG A 16 45.11 30.92 -27.69
C ARG A 16 43.96 29.96 -27.94
N PHE A 17 43.82 29.51 -29.19
CA PHE A 17 42.83 28.50 -29.57
C PHE A 17 43.11 27.15 -28.90
N ALA A 18 44.36 26.68 -28.90
CA ALA A 18 44.76 25.46 -28.22
C ALA A 18 44.49 25.53 -26.71
N LEU A 19 44.80 26.67 -26.06
CA LEU A 19 44.55 26.88 -24.64
C LEU A 19 43.05 26.77 -24.31
N LEU A 20 42.20 27.41 -25.11
CA LEU A 20 40.74 27.31 -24.97
C LEU A 20 40.25 25.86 -25.15
N CYS A 21 40.70 25.16 -26.19
CA CYS A 21 40.35 23.76 -26.43
C CYS A 21 40.80 22.86 -25.27
N THR A 22 42.01 23.05 -24.74
CA THR A 22 42.46 22.30 -23.56
C THR A 22 41.63 22.61 -22.33
N ALA A 23 41.25 23.86 -22.08
CA ALA A 23 40.41 24.22 -20.94
C ALA A 23 39.02 23.58 -21.03
N ILE A 24 38.43 23.53 -22.24
CA ILE A 24 37.15 22.86 -22.50
C ILE A 24 37.28 21.34 -22.33
N LEU A 25 38.35 20.71 -22.85
CA LEU A 25 38.58 19.27 -22.67
C LEU A 25 38.78 18.90 -21.19
N LEU A 26 39.50 19.73 -20.44
CA LEU A 26 39.77 19.50 -19.03
C LEU A 26 38.51 19.67 -18.19
N SER A 27 37.66 20.66 -18.50
CA SER A 27 36.36 20.81 -17.84
C SER A 27 35.41 19.65 -18.16
N MET A 28 35.39 19.18 -19.41
CA MET A 28 34.63 17.99 -19.83
C MET A 28 35.11 16.74 -19.07
N ALA A 29 36.42 16.53 -18.98
CA ALA A 29 37.00 15.40 -18.25
C ALA A 29 36.66 15.44 -16.75
N LEU A 30 36.65 16.63 -16.14
CA LEU A 30 36.27 16.81 -14.74
C LEU A 30 34.78 16.48 -14.51
N LEU A 31 33.89 16.90 -15.42
CA LEU A 31 32.47 16.55 -15.36
C LEU A 31 32.25 15.04 -15.53
N LEU A 32 32.94 14.40 -16.48
CA LEU A 32 32.88 12.95 -16.68
C LEU A 32 33.39 12.20 -15.45
N GLY A 33 34.51 12.64 -14.87
CA GLY A 33 35.03 12.09 -13.61
C GLY A 33 34.03 12.24 -12.46
N ARG A 34 33.33 13.37 -12.37
CA ARG A 34 32.27 13.59 -11.37
C ARG A 34 31.07 12.68 -11.58
N VAL A 35 30.65 12.46 -12.82
CA VAL A 35 29.55 11.53 -13.17
C VAL A 35 29.96 10.09 -12.82
N ALA A 36 31.16 9.66 -13.21
CA ALA A 36 31.70 8.34 -12.86
C ALA A 36 31.77 8.13 -11.35
N TRP A 37 32.22 9.14 -10.60
CA TRP A 37 32.22 9.09 -9.13
C TRP A 37 30.80 8.92 -8.56
N LEU A 38 29.81 9.65 -9.09
CA LEU A 38 28.43 9.53 -8.66
C LEU A 38 27.83 8.15 -8.95
N GLN A 39 28.12 7.59 -10.13
CA GLN A 39 27.61 6.29 -10.56
C GLN A 39 28.29 5.11 -9.87
N ILE A 40 29.58 5.20 -9.55
CA ILE A 40 30.38 4.08 -8.99
C ILE A 40 30.42 4.12 -7.46
N VAL A 41 30.62 5.30 -6.85
CA VAL A 41 30.88 5.42 -5.40
C VAL A 41 29.62 5.72 -4.60
N THR A 42 28.70 6.53 -5.13
CA THR A 42 27.44 6.88 -4.43
C THR A 42 26.15 6.17 -4.86
N PRO A 43 26.13 5.13 -5.73
CA PRO A 43 24.86 4.55 -6.17
C PRO A 43 24.07 3.99 -4.99
N SER A 44 24.73 3.40 -3.99
CA SER A 44 24.08 2.79 -2.83
C SER A 44 23.25 3.77 -1.99
N LYS A 45 23.70 5.02 -1.83
CA LYS A 45 22.96 6.05 -1.07
C LYS A 45 21.73 6.55 -1.84
N LEU A 46 21.89 6.77 -3.15
CA LEU A 46 20.81 7.23 -4.03
C LEU A 46 19.75 6.13 -4.20
N VAL A 47 20.17 4.90 -4.47
CA VAL A 47 19.29 3.73 -4.56
C VAL A 47 18.54 3.51 -3.26
N LYS A 48 19.20 3.60 -2.10
CA LYS A 48 18.52 3.49 -0.80
C LYS A 48 17.46 4.57 -0.59
N GLN A 49 17.70 5.80 -1.04
CA GLN A 49 16.71 6.88 -0.96
C GLN A 49 15.52 6.65 -1.90
N GLU A 50 15.78 6.16 -3.11
CA GLU A 50 14.73 5.75 -4.06
C GLU A 50 13.91 4.57 -3.52
N ASP A 51 14.56 3.58 -2.93
CA ASP A 51 13.91 2.40 -2.36
C ASP A 51 13.01 2.78 -1.17
N MET A 52 13.44 3.67 -0.28
CA MET A 52 12.59 4.17 0.81
C MET A 52 11.31 4.88 0.29
N ARG A 53 11.39 5.50 -0.90
CA ARG A 53 10.27 6.20 -1.51
C ARG A 53 9.33 5.27 -2.26
N SER A 54 9.88 4.29 -2.99
CA SER A 54 9.15 3.50 -3.98
C SER A 54 8.80 2.08 -3.52
N LEU A 55 9.57 1.49 -2.60
CA LEU A 55 9.29 0.15 -2.10
C LEU A 55 8.17 0.18 -1.06
N ARG A 56 7.21 -0.72 -1.24
CA ARG A 56 6.11 -0.94 -0.32
C ARG A 56 5.92 -2.42 -0.10
N GLU A 57 5.80 -2.79 1.16
CA GLU A 57 5.35 -4.13 1.53
C GLU A 57 3.82 -4.16 1.49
N VAL A 58 3.27 -5.09 0.73
CA VAL A 58 1.83 -5.34 0.64
C VAL A 58 1.58 -6.73 1.21
N THR A 59 0.75 -6.78 2.24
CA THR A 59 0.34 -8.05 2.86
C THR A 59 -0.79 -8.66 2.04
N THR A 60 -0.65 -9.93 1.70
CA THR A 60 -1.71 -10.71 1.06
C THR A 60 -2.48 -11.44 2.15
N ALA A 61 -3.77 -11.13 2.29
CA ALA A 61 -4.62 -11.71 3.32
C ALA A 61 -4.74 -13.23 3.10
N SER A 62 -4.62 -14.00 4.19
CA SER A 62 -4.99 -15.41 4.21
C SER A 62 -6.29 -15.55 4.98
N PRO A 63 -7.39 -15.97 4.34
CA PRO A 63 -8.65 -16.22 5.04
C PRO A 63 -8.47 -17.25 6.16
N ARG A 64 -9.23 -17.06 7.25
CA ARG A 64 -9.31 -17.99 8.37
C ARG A 64 -10.06 -19.27 7.96
N GLY A 65 -9.62 -20.42 8.45
CA GLY A 65 -10.12 -21.73 8.08
C GLY A 65 -11.59 -21.94 8.38
N MET A 66 -12.28 -22.73 7.57
CA MET A 66 -13.70 -23.05 7.78
C MET A 66 -13.87 -24.01 8.96
N ILE A 67 -14.91 -23.81 9.77
CA ILE A 67 -15.35 -24.81 10.74
C ILE A 67 -16.62 -25.45 10.20
N THR A 68 -16.63 -26.78 10.13
CA THR A 68 -17.75 -27.59 9.66
C THR A 68 -18.20 -28.59 10.70
N ASP A 69 -19.43 -29.04 10.55
CA ASP A 69 -20.06 -30.14 11.27
C ASP A 69 -19.55 -31.52 10.78
N ARG A 70 -19.89 -32.61 11.49
CA ARG A 70 -19.60 -33.99 11.06
C ARG A 70 -20.12 -34.31 9.66
N GLU A 71 -21.23 -33.69 9.24
CA GLU A 71 -21.81 -33.85 7.90
C GLU A 71 -21.33 -32.80 6.89
N GLY A 72 -20.32 -31.99 7.23
CA GLY A 72 -19.71 -30.99 6.34
C GLY A 72 -20.49 -29.68 6.20
N ARG A 73 -21.56 -29.47 7.01
CA ARG A 73 -22.30 -28.20 7.00
C ARG A 73 -21.46 -27.07 7.62
N PRO A 74 -21.46 -25.86 7.03
CA PRO A 74 -20.65 -24.76 7.51
C PRO A 74 -21.18 -24.17 8.81
N LEU A 75 -20.37 -24.24 9.86
CA LEU A 75 -20.67 -23.67 11.18
C LEU A 75 -20.03 -22.29 11.37
N ALA A 76 -18.85 -22.08 10.78
CA ALA A 76 -18.20 -20.77 10.74
C ALA A 76 -17.40 -20.59 9.45
N VAL A 77 -17.63 -19.47 8.76
CA VAL A 77 -17.04 -19.16 7.45
C VAL A 77 -16.42 -17.76 7.46
N SER A 78 -15.34 -17.59 6.70
CA SER A 78 -14.69 -16.29 6.53
C SER A 78 -15.24 -15.62 5.28
N VAL A 79 -15.92 -14.49 5.45
CA VAL A 79 -16.52 -13.73 4.35
C VAL A 79 -15.61 -12.55 3.99
N PRO A 80 -15.33 -12.31 2.70
CA PRO A 80 -14.57 -11.14 2.27
C PRO A 80 -15.35 -9.86 2.55
N VAL A 81 -14.70 -8.90 3.20
CA VAL A 81 -15.24 -7.58 3.51
C VAL A 81 -14.15 -6.54 3.28
N ASN A 82 -14.47 -5.27 3.37
CA ASN A 82 -13.47 -4.21 3.27
C ASN A 82 -13.42 -3.39 4.54
N ALA A 83 -12.28 -2.75 4.79
CA ALA A 83 -12.18 -1.64 5.71
C ALA A 83 -11.98 -0.34 4.92
N VAL A 84 -12.66 0.70 5.38
CA VAL A 84 -12.49 2.05 4.88
C VAL A 84 -11.46 2.73 5.77
N TRP A 85 -10.37 3.19 5.17
CA TRP A 85 -9.31 3.89 5.87
C TRP A 85 -8.97 5.19 5.15
N ALA A 86 -8.39 6.12 5.91
CA ALA A 86 -8.00 7.44 5.44
C ALA A 86 -6.49 7.64 5.58
N ASP A 87 -5.91 8.41 4.66
CA ASP A 87 -4.60 9.05 4.77
C ASP A 87 -4.81 10.53 5.14
N PRO A 88 -4.75 10.88 6.44
CA PRO A 88 -4.94 12.26 6.90
C PRO A 88 -4.06 13.28 6.19
N LYS A 89 -2.78 12.96 5.99
CA LYS A 89 -1.85 13.85 5.32
C LYS A 89 -2.29 14.19 3.90
N THR A 90 -2.79 13.19 3.17
CA THR A 90 -3.32 13.40 1.82
C THR A 90 -4.61 14.22 1.83
N ILE A 91 -5.55 13.91 2.73
CA ILE A 91 -6.81 14.66 2.88
C ILE A 91 -6.55 16.13 3.17
N ILE A 92 -5.71 16.43 4.17
CA ILE A 92 -5.41 17.81 4.60
C ILE A 92 -4.68 18.58 3.48
N SER A 93 -3.74 17.95 2.78
CA SER A 93 -3.04 18.58 1.65
C SER A 93 -3.97 18.96 0.48
N LYS A 94 -5.14 18.32 0.39
CA LYS A 94 -6.15 18.53 -0.66
C LYS A 94 -7.33 19.38 -0.21
N GLY A 95 -7.21 20.09 0.92
CA GLY A 95 -8.24 20.99 1.43
C GLY A 95 -9.05 20.45 2.60
N GLY A 96 -8.66 19.29 3.16
CA GLY A 96 -9.30 18.70 4.33
C GLY A 96 -10.63 17.99 4.02
N VAL A 97 -11.36 17.65 5.09
CA VAL A 97 -12.73 17.14 4.98
C VAL A 97 -13.63 18.31 4.58
N GLY A 98 -14.14 18.28 3.37
CA GLY A 98 -15.01 19.34 2.83
C GLY A 98 -16.47 19.16 3.24
N TYR A 99 -17.25 20.23 3.17
CA TYR A 99 -18.71 20.21 3.38
C TYR A 99 -19.50 19.87 2.10
N ASN A 100 -18.90 19.15 1.15
CA ASN A 100 -19.54 18.82 -0.12
C ASN A 100 -20.42 17.56 0.00
N GLU A 101 -21.27 17.33 -1.00
CA GLU A 101 -22.18 16.18 -1.06
C GLU A 101 -21.44 14.84 -0.96
N ARG A 102 -20.21 14.74 -1.50
CA ARG A 102 -19.41 13.50 -1.47
C ARG A 102 -18.95 13.14 -0.06
N TRP A 103 -18.47 14.12 0.71
CA TRP A 103 -18.09 13.93 2.10
C TRP A 103 -19.30 13.66 3.00
N GLN A 104 -20.44 14.30 2.71
CA GLN A 104 -21.71 13.98 3.39
C GLN A 104 -22.16 12.55 3.09
N ALA A 105 -22.11 12.13 1.83
CA ALA A 105 -22.44 10.77 1.40
C ALA A 105 -21.55 9.73 2.09
N LEU A 106 -20.22 9.98 2.19
CA LEU A 106 -19.31 9.13 2.96
C LEU A 106 -19.70 9.06 4.44
N ALA A 107 -19.94 10.22 5.06
CA ALA A 107 -20.30 10.30 6.48
C ALA A 107 -21.62 9.53 6.75
N SER A 108 -22.64 9.72 5.92
CA SER A 108 -23.91 8.99 5.99
C SER A 108 -23.73 7.49 5.82
N ALA A 109 -22.93 7.05 4.85
CA ALA A 109 -22.68 5.62 4.65
C ALA A 109 -21.93 5.00 5.83
N LEU A 110 -21.02 5.74 6.47
CA LEU A 110 -20.31 5.26 7.65
C LEU A 110 -21.09 5.46 8.96
N HIS A 111 -22.31 6.01 8.90
CA HIS A 111 -23.11 6.41 10.07
C HIS A 111 -22.34 7.33 11.03
N LEU A 112 -21.52 8.23 10.48
CA LEU A 112 -20.77 9.25 11.21
C LEU A 112 -21.29 10.63 10.85
N SER A 113 -21.14 11.59 11.77
CA SER A 113 -21.31 13.00 11.43
C SER A 113 -20.08 13.52 10.69
N LEU A 114 -20.27 14.54 9.85
CA LEU A 114 -19.16 15.17 9.12
C LEU A 114 -18.13 15.78 10.07
N SER A 115 -18.56 16.34 11.20
CA SER A 115 -17.66 16.87 12.23
C SER A 115 -16.84 15.76 12.89
N THR A 116 -17.45 14.62 13.23
CA THR A 116 -16.73 13.46 13.78
C THR A 116 -15.71 12.90 12.78
N LEU A 117 -16.05 12.87 11.50
CA LEU A 117 -15.13 12.43 10.45
C LEU A 117 -13.94 13.38 10.33
N ALA A 118 -14.19 14.69 10.30
CA ALA A 118 -13.16 15.72 10.30
C ALA A 118 -12.27 15.64 11.55
N GLU A 119 -12.84 15.43 12.73
CA GLU A 119 -12.11 15.27 13.99
C GLU A 119 -11.20 14.04 13.97
N ARG A 120 -11.70 12.88 13.53
CA ARG A 120 -10.88 11.67 13.39
C ARG A 120 -9.70 11.90 12.44
N VAL A 121 -9.93 12.52 11.29
CA VAL A 121 -8.87 12.84 10.33
C VAL A 121 -7.85 13.81 10.94
N ASN A 122 -8.33 14.86 11.61
CA ASN A 122 -7.47 15.89 12.22
C ASN A 122 -6.79 15.43 13.52
N SER A 123 -7.18 14.30 14.11
CA SER A 123 -6.53 13.76 15.32
C SER A 123 -5.06 13.40 15.09
N ASN A 124 -4.69 13.03 13.86
CA ASN A 124 -3.31 12.75 13.48
C ASN A 124 -3.00 13.30 12.08
N PRO A 125 -2.77 14.62 11.93
CA PRO A 125 -2.58 15.28 10.64
C PRO A 125 -1.38 14.79 9.83
N ALA A 126 -0.33 14.34 10.54
CA ALA A 126 0.87 13.78 9.93
C ALA A 126 0.75 12.28 9.60
N GLY A 127 -0.31 11.63 10.11
CA GLY A 127 -0.59 10.22 9.91
C GLY A 127 -0.82 9.87 8.45
N ARG A 128 -0.45 8.65 8.09
CA ARG A 128 -0.67 8.06 6.75
C ARG A 128 -1.79 7.04 6.71
N PHE A 129 -2.32 6.67 7.87
CA PHE A 129 -3.31 5.61 8.00
C PHE A 129 -4.16 5.84 9.25
N ILE A 130 -5.47 5.83 9.08
CA ILE A 130 -6.46 5.74 10.16
C ILE A 130 -7.68 4.97 9.67
N TYR A 131 -8.19 4.04 10.48
CA TYR A 131 -9.44 3.36 10.17
C TYR A 131 -10.63 4.30 10.38
N LEU A 132 -11.49 4.44 9.36
CA LEU A 132 -12.77 5.14 9.48
C LEU A 132 -13.89 4.15 9.82
N ALA A 133 -13.89 3.00 9.16
CA ALA A 133 -14.79 1.89 9.42
C ALA A 133 -14.12 0.56 9.07
N ARG A 134 -14.43 -0.48 9.84
CA ARG A 134 -13.92 -1.84 9.64
C ARG A 134 -15.06 -2.74 9.17
N GLN A 135 -14.71 -3.75 8.36
CA GLN A 135 -15.63 -4.81 7.94
C GLN A 135 -16.96 -4.30 7.32
N VAL A 136 -16.87 -3.31 6.43
CA VAL A 136 -18.00 -2.85 5.60
C VAL A 136 -18.29 -3.88 4.50
N SER A 137 -19.55 -3.95 4.05
CA SER A 137 -19.93 -4.90 3.00
C SER A 137 -19.22 -4.55 1.67
N PRO A 138 -18.94 -5.54 0.80
CA PRO A 138 -18.32 -5.27 -0.50
C PRO A 138 -19.10 -4.26 -1.34
N GLN A 139 -20.44 -4.32 -1.32
CA GLN A 139 -21.33 -3.41 -2.04
C GLN A 139 -21.21 -1.97 -1.54
N GLN A 140 -21.18 -1.79 -0.22
CA GLN A 140 -20.99 -0.47 0.40
C GLN A 140 -19.59 0.08 0.12
N ALA A 141 -18.57 -0.79 0.16
CA ALA A 141 -17.20 -0.42 -0.16
C ALA A 141 -17.05 0.07 -1.60
N GLU A 142 -17.62 -0.66 -2.57
CA GLU A 142 -17.61 -0.28 -3.98
C GLU A 142 -18.30 1.07 -4.21
N TRP A 143 -19.42 1.32 -3.51
CA TRP A 143 -20.09 2.61 -3.57
C TRP A 143 -19.24 3.74 -2.97
N ILE A 144 -18.55 3.50 -1.85
CA ILE A 144 -17.63 4.47 -1.23
C ILE A 144 -16.45 4.77 -2.17
N ASP A 145 -15.90 3.75 -2.83
CA ASP A 145 -14.79 3.90 -3.78
C ASP A 145 -15.18 4.81 -4.95
N LYS A 146 -16.42 4.68 -5.45
CA LYS A 146 -16.99 5.52 -6.51
C LYS A 146 -17.12 7.00 -6.14
N LEU A 147 -17.08 7.37 -4.85
CA LEU A 147 -17.06 8.78 -4.42
C LEU A 147 -15.75 9.48 -4.82
N ASN A 148 -14.68 8.71 -5.07
CA ASN A 148 -13.36 9.18 -5.49
C ASN A 148 -12.85 10.35 -4.63
N LEU A 149 -12.88 10.13 -3.31
CA LEU A 149 -12.47 11.11 -2.32
C LEU A 149 -10.95 11.05 -2.09
N PRO A 150 -10.25 12.20 -2.07
CA PRO A 150 -8.80 12.21 -1.93
C PRO A 150 -8.40 11.64 -0.57
N GLY A 151 -7.52 10.65 -0.56
CA GLY A 151 -6.98 10.05 0.66
C GLY A 151 -7.93 9.07 1.37
N ILE A 152 -9.10 8.76 0.80
CA ILE A 152 -9.93 7.64 1.24
C ILE A 152 -9.60 6.42 0.39
N ASN A 153 -9.35 5.29 1.05
CA ASN A 153 -8.97 4.07 0.38
C ASN A 153 -9.65 2.88 1.05
N LEU A 154 -9.75 1.78 0.29
CA LEU A 154 -10.21 0.49 0.79
C LEU A 154 -9.02 -0.39 1.15
N ARG A 155 -9.24 -1.28 2.12
CA ARG A 155 -8.34 -2.37 2.45
C ARG A 155 -9.16 -3.64 2.55
N GLU A 156 -8.75 -4.69 1.85
CA GLU A 156 -9.37 -6.00 1.95
C GLU A 156 -9.20 -6.56 3.36
N GLU A 157 -10.29 -7.05 3.93
CA GLU A 157 -10.33 -7.73 5.23
C GLU A 157 -11.27 -8.95 5.13
N SER A 158 -11.35 -9.71 6.21
CA SER A 158 -12.31 -10.81 6.32
C SER A 158 -13.07 -10.70 7.63
N ARG A 159 -14.37 -10.98 7.60
CA ARG A 159 -15.21 -11.09 8.79
C ARG A 159 -15.65 -12.53 8.96
N ARG A 160 -15.70 -12.99 10.22
CA ARG A 160 -16.23 -14.30 10.56
C ARG A 160 -17.76 -14.28 10.60
N PHE A 161 -18.39 -15.20 9.87
CA PHE A 161 -19.84 -15.38 9.80
C PHE A 161 -20.22 -16.77 10.31
N TYR A 162 -21.28 -16.86 11.11
CA TYR A 162 -21.72 -18.09 11.78
C TYR A 162 -23.14 -18.46 11.32
N PRO A 163 -23.31 -19.31 10.28
CA PRO A 163 -24.62 -19.63 9.71
C PRO A 163 -25.60 -20.25 10.73
N ALA A 164 -25.10 -21.13 11.60
CA ALA A 164 -25.88 -21.79 12.65
C ALA A 164 -26.30 -20.84 13.80
N GLY A 165 -25.81 -19.60 13.80
CA GLY A 165 -26.18 -18.55 14.75
C GLY A 165 -26.03 -19.00 16.21
N HIS A 166 -27.13 -18.89 16.97
CA HIS A 166 -27.16 -19.12 18.41
C HIS A 166 -27.10 -20.60 18.80
N VAL A 167 -27.48 -21.53 17.92
CA VAL A 167 -27.57 -22.97 18.24
C VAL A 167 -26.22 -23.54 18.65
N ALA A 168 -25.15 -23.12 17.98
CA ALA A 168 -23.79 -23.58 18.25
C ALA A 168 -22.86 -22.47 18.77
N ALA A 169 -23.39 -21.28 19.10
CA ALA A 169 -22.60 -20.10 19.45
C ALA A 169 -21.67 -20.32 20.64
N ASN A 170 -22.15 -20.96 21.71
CA ASN A 170 -21.35 -21.17 22.92
C ASN A 170 -20.24 -22.20 22.70
N LEU A 171 -20.47 -23.19 21.83
CA LEU A 171 -19.47 -24.19 21.50
C LEU A 171 -18.42 -23.62 20.54
N ILE A 172 -18.87 -23.05 19.42
CA ILE A 172 -17.99 -22.49 18.40
C ILE A 172 -17.22 -21.29 18.96
N GLY A 173 -17.90 -20.42 19.71
CA GLY A 173 -17.38 -19.15 20.18
C GLY A 173 -17.38 -18.09 19.08
N PHE A 174 -16.54 -17.07 19.27
CA PHE A 174 -16.42 -15.96 18.32
C PHE A 174 -15.00 -15.41 18.19
N THR A 175 -14.80 -14.55 17.21
CA THR A 175 -13.54 -13.86 16.91
C THR A 175 -13.65 -12.37 17.21
N ASN A 176 -12.52 -11.73 17.51
CA ASN A 176 -12.45 -10.26 17.56
C ASN A 176 -12.41 -9.62 16.16
N ILE A 177 -12.30 -8.29 16.10
CA ILE A 177 -12.27 -7.53 14.84
C ILE A 177 -11.05 -7.81 13.96
N ASP A 178 -9.99 -8.34 14.56
CA ASP A 178 -8.75 -8.72 13.88
C ASP A 178 -8.73 -10.22 13.51
N GLY A 179 -9.84 -10.93 13.69
CA GLY A 179 -9.99 -12.32 13.30
C GLY A 179 -9.36 -13.34 14.26
N GLN A 180 -8.96 -12.93 15.46
CA GLN A 180 -8.45 -13.82 16.50
C GLN A 180 -9.61 -14.44 17.27
N GLY A 181 -9.60 -15.77 17.41
CA GLY A 181 -10.60 -16.49 18.22
C GLY A 181 -10.42 -16.20 19.71
N ILE A 182 -11.50 -15.79 20.37
CA ILE A 182 -11.49 -15.34 21.78
C ILE A 182 -12.36 -16.20 22.70
N GLU A 183 -13.20 -17.07 22.14
CA GLU A 183 -14.02 -18.02 22.90
C GLU A 183 -14.17 -19.37 22.15
N GLY A 184 -14.59 -20.42 22.87
CA GLY A 184 -14.99 -21.70 22.29
C GLY A 184 -13.91 -22.43 21.48
N ILE A 185 -14.37 -23.13 20.43
CA ILE A 185 -13.53 -23.77 19.42
C ILE A 185 -12.65 -22.76 18.70
N GLU A 186 -13.19 -21.57 18.38
CA GLU A 186 -12.44 -20.50 17.70
C GLU A 186 -11.16 -20.12 18.46
N LYS A 187 -11.23 -20.03 19.79
CA LYS A 187 -10.04 -19.79 20.64
C LYS A 187 -9.14 -21.02 20.72
N SER A 188 -9.71 -22.18 21.01
CA SER A 188 -8.96 -23.42 21.25
C SER A 188 -8.13 -23.83 20.03
N PHE A 189 -8.68 -23.66 18.83
CA PHE A 189 -8.03 -23.99 17.57
C PHE A 189 -7.53 -22.77 16.81
N ASN A 190 -7.36 -21.62 17.48
CA ASN A 190 -7.00 -20.36 16.83
C ASN A 190 -5.73 -20.50 15.97
N ALA A 191 -4.71 -21.21 16.45
CA ALA A 191 -3.45 -21.39 15.73
C ALA A 191 -3.61 -22.23 14.44
N GLN A 192 -4.53 -23.20 14.42
CA GLN A 192 -4.78 -24.04 13.24
C GLN A 192 -5.69 -23.32 12.23
N LEU A 193 -6.69 -22.59 12.74
CA LEU A 193 -7.63 -21.82 11.95
C LEU A 193 -7.00 -20.54 11.38
N THR A 194 -5.86 -20.08 11.91
CA THR A 194 -5.15 -18.90 11.42
C THR A 194 -4.12 -19.29 10.37
N GLY A 195 -4.36 -18.90 9.12
CA GLY A 195 -3.36 -19.00 8.05
C GLY A 195 -2.24 -17.99 8.24
N LYS A 196 -1.13 -18.16 7.50
CA LYS A 196 -0.03 -17.19 7.52
C LYS A 196 -0.23 -16.22 6.36
N PRO A 197 -0.33 -14.90 6.61
CA PRO A 197 -0.44 -13.93 5.53
C PRO A 197 0.81 -14.00 4.65
N GLY A 198 0.58 -13.83 3.35
CA GLY A 198 1.66 -13.65 2.39
C GLY A 198 2.21 -12.23 2.49
N SER A 199 3.40 -12.01 1.95
CA SER A 199 3.98 -10.67 1.81
C SER A 199 4.57 -10.51 0.43
N ARG A 200 4.30 -9.35 -0.18
CA ARG A 200 4.83 -8.96 -1.47
C ARG A 200 5.55 -7.63 -1.33
N LEU A 201 6.82 -7.61 -1.70
CA LEU A 201 7.58 -6.38 -1.85
C LEU A 201 7.39 -5.84 -3.26
N VAL A 202 6.66 -4.73 -3.37
CA VAL A 202 6.38 -4.07 -4.65
C VAL A 202 7.08 -2.73 -4.77
N ARG A 203 7.46 -2.38 -5.99
CA ARG A 203 7.85 -1.01 -6.35
C ARG A 203 6.63 -0.29 -6.95
N LYS A 204 6.28 0.85 -6.35
CA LYS A 204 5.15 1.68 -6.81
C LYS A 204 5.62 2.96 -7.51
N ASP A 205 4.85 3.41 -8.49
CA ASP A 205 5.03 4.70 -9.14
C ASP A 205 4.51 5.87 -8.25
N LYS A 206 4.65 7.11 -8.73
CA LYS A 206 4.14 8.31 -8.04
C LYS A 206 2.60 8.37 -7.94
N PHE A 207 1.90 7.55 -8.72
CA PHE A 207 0.45 7.44 -8.76
C PHE A 207 -0.07 6.25 -7.94
N GLY A 208 0.81 5.41 -7.39
CA GLY A 208 0.48 4.24 -6.56
C GLY A 208 0.34 2.93 -7.32
N HIS A 209 0.54 2.90 -8.64
CA HIS A 209 0.52 1.68 -9.44
C HIS A 209 1.76 0.83 -9.17
N VAL A 210 1.59 -0.49 -9.16
CA VAL A 210 2.68 -1.44 -9.00
C VAL A 210 3.40 -1.60 -10.35
N ILE A 211 4.69 -1.25 -10.38
CA ILE A 211 5.54 -1.39 -11.58
C ILE A 211 6.26 -2.74 -11.58
N GLU A 212 6.68 -3.21 -10.40
CA GLU A 212 7.55 -4.37 -10.26
C GLU A 212 7.29 -5.12 -8.96
N ASN A 213 7.26 -6.44 -9.03
CA ASN A 213 7.24 -7.34 -7.86
C ASN A 213 8.66 -7.85 -7.62
N ILE A 214 9.28 -7.44 -6.52
CA ILE A 214 10.68 -7.78 -6.22
C ILE A 214 10.77 -9.12 -5.51
N THR A 215 9.88 -9.36 -4.55
CA THR A 215 9.85 -10.60 -3.78
C THR A 215 8.41 -10.89 -3.41
N GLU A 216 8.03 -12.16 -3.51
CA GLU A 216 6.70 -12.65 -3.18
C GLU A 216 6.81 -13.87 -2.29
N VAL A 217 6.18 -13.78 -1.13
CA VAL A 217 6.00 -14.88 -0.18
C VAL A 217 4.52 -15.23 -0.22
N ASN A 218 4.22 -16.43 -0.74
CA ASN A 218 2.85 -16.89 -0.85
C ASN A 218 2.21 -17.09 0.53
N PRO A 219 0.93 -16.74 0.70
CA PRO A 219 0.21 -17.03 1.93
C PRO A 219 0.12 -18.55 2.14
N VAL A 220 0.20 -18.97 3.41
CA VAL A 220 -0.09 -20.36 3.78
C VAL A 220 -1.55 -20.42 4.19
N PRO A 221 -2.40 -21.21 3.49
CA PRO A 221 -3.82 -21.28 3.81
C PRO A 221 -4.04 -21.82 5.23
N ALA A 222 -5.09 -21.34 5.87
CA ALA A 222 -5.52 -21.86 7.16
C ALA A 222 -5.99 -23.31 7.05
N HIS A 223 -5.88 -24.06 8.15
CA HIS A 223 -6.46 -25.39 8.23
C HIS A 223 -7.97 -25.31 8.42
N GLU A 224 -8.72 -26.18 7.74
CA GLU A 224 -10.15 -26.36 7.99
C GLU A 224 -10.35 -27.34 9.14
N LEU A 225 -11.39 -27.13 9.94
CA LEU A 225 -11.71 -27.95 11.10
C LEU A 225 -13.08 -28.59 10.92
N GLN A 226 -13.13 -29.92 11.00
CA GLN A 226 -14.38 -30.67 11.04
C GLN A 226 -14.66 -31.10 12.49
N LEU A 227 -15.84 -30.75 12.99
CA LEU A 227 -16.30 -31.10 14.33
C LEU A 227 -17.08 -32.42 14.31
N SER A 228 -17.20 -33.04 15.47
CA SER A 228 -18.00 -34.25 15.65
C SER A 228 -19.50 -33.99 15.89
N ILE A 229 -19.88 -32.72 16.09
CA ILE A 229 -21.26 -32.33 16.40
C ILE A 229 -22.16 -32.45 15.17
N ASP A 230 -23.47 -32.54 15.42
CA ASP A 230 -24.53 -32.47 14.41
C ASP A 230 -25.47 -31.31 14.75
N GLU A 231 -25.48 -30.29 13.91
CA GLU A 231 -26.30 -29.08 13.95
C GLU A 231 -27.81 -29.38 14.01
N ARG A 232 -28.25 -30.58 13.57
CA ARG A 232 -29.67 -30.95 13.57
C ARG A 232 -30.15 -31.57 14.89
N LEU A 233 -29.24 -31.95 15.80
CA LEU A 233 -29.54 -32.58 17.09
C LEU A 233 -29.60 -31.53 18.21
#